data_AF-A0A397JQT5-F1
#
_entry.id   AF-A0A397JQT5-F1
#
_cell.length_a   1.000
_cell.length_b   1.000
_cell.length_c   1.000
_cell.angle_alpha   90.00
_cell.angle_beta   90.00
_cell.angle_gamma   90.00
#
_symmetry.space_group_name_H-M   'P 1'
#
loop_
_entity.id
_entity.type
_entity.pdbx_description
1 polymer ?
#
loop_
_entity_poly.entity_id
_entity_poly.type
_entity_poly.pdbx_seq_one_letter_code
_entity_poly.pdbx_strand_id
1 'polypeptide(L)'
;MANMFKVYHKKVDLENLDLKKVYTFEEFTYINDQLKTRTIEIDEEPITLFEFDNGKLIPMPQVPYAIEKVVSKISFQLEYWNMRPFELLISLIHQMKQTFN
;
A
#
# COMPACT_ATOMS: atom_id res chain seq x y z
N MET A 1 0.68 16.82 14.37
CA MET A 1 0.02 15.51 14.17
C MET A 1 -0.37 14.81 15.48
N ALA A 2 0.49 14.71 16.51
CA ALA A 2 0.17 13.98 17.75
C ALA A 2 -1.15 14.35 18.45
N ASN A 3 -1.58 15.63 18.41
CA ASN A 3 -2.87 16.05 18.97
C ASN A 3 -4.09 15.52 18.19
N MET A 4 -3.95 15.27 16.89
CA MET A 4 -5.04 14.78 16.04
C MET A 4 -5.37 13.33 16.37
N PHE A 5 -4.33 12.49 16.52
CA PHE A 5 -4.46 11.10 16.94
C PHE A 5 -5.14 10.97 18.32
N LYS A 6 -4.84 11.88 19.27
CA LYS A 6 -5.50 11.91 20.59
C LYS A 6 -7.00 12.19 20.55
N VAL A 7 -7.49 12.99 19.59
CA VAL A 7 -8.92 13.31 19.46
C VAL A 7 -9.70 12.11 18.91
N TYR A 8 -9.16 11.43 17.89
CA TYR A 8 -9.80 10.25 17.29
C TYR A 8 -9.69 8.99 18.14
N HIS A 9 -8.67 8.89 19.00
CA HIS A 9 -8.53 7.80 19.97
C HIS A 9 -9.74 7.63 20.90
N LYS A 10 -10.52 8.71 21.13
CA LYS A 10 -11.75 8.68 21.93
C LYS A 10 -13.03 8.38 21.13
N LYS A 11 -12.95 8.34 19.78
CA LYS A 11 -14.12 8.34 18.90
C LYS A 11 -14.26 7.07 18.06
N VAL A 12 -13.17 6.37 17.79
CA VAL A 12 -13.17 5.13 17.02
C VAL A 12 -12.91 3.96 17.95
N ASP A 13 -13.89 3.06 18.06
CA ASP A 13 -13.71 1.76 18.71
C ASP A 13 -13.04 0.81 17.71
N LEU A 14 -11.82 0.37 18.02
CA LEU A 14 -11.01 -0.45 17.14
C LEU A 14 -11.25 -1.95 17.35
N GLU A 15 -11.84 -2.33 18.48
CA GLU A 15 -12.24 -3.71 18.76
C GLU A 15 -13.57 -4.06 18.08
N ASN A 16 -14.39 -3.04 17.78
CA ASN A 16 -15.72 -3.19 17.17
C ASN A 16 -15.89 -2.23 15.99
N LEU A 17 -15.04 -2.35 14.96
CA LEU A 17 -15.18 -1.56 13.75
C LEU A 17 -16.46 -1.94 12.98
N ASP A 18 -17.34 -0.98 12.75
CA ASP A 18 -18.55 -1.16 11.95
C ASP A 18 -18.28 -0.85 10.48
N LEU A 19 -18.13 -1.89 9.66
CA LEU A 19 -17.88 -1.76 8.21
C LEU A 19 -19.04 -1.10 7.43
N LYS A 20 -20.23 -0.96 8.04
CA LYS A 20 -21.37 -0.24 7.42
C LYS A 20 -21.34 1.26 7.70
N LYS A 21 -20.53 1.70 8.68
CA LYS A 21 -20.36 3.11 9.01
C LYS A 21 -19.60 3.84 7.90
N VAL A 22 -19.96 5.10 7.66
CA VAL A 22 -19.15 6.03 6.87
C VAL A 22 -18.10 6.67 7.78
N TYR A 23 -16.83 6.42 7.48
CA TYR A 23 -15.66 6.97 8.14
C TYR A 23 -15.15 8.20 7.41
N THR A 24 -14.61 9.16 8.17
CA THR A 24 -13.84 10.24 7.56
C THR A 24 -12.45 9.75 7.17
N PHE A 25 -11.79 10.48 6.28
CA PHE A 25 -10.42 10.16 5.88
C PHE A 25 -9.45 10.20 7.07
N GLU A 26 -9.68 11.09 8.05
CA GLU A 26 -8.87 11.12 9.28
C GLU A 26 -9.10 9.91 10.17
N GLU A 27 -10.35 9.44 10.30
CA GLU A 27 -10.67 8.21 11.05
C GLU A 27 -10.02 6.99 10.38
N PHE A 28 -10.09 6.89 9.04
CA PHE A 28 -9.37 5.87 8.28
C PHE A 28 -7.85 5.92 8.52
N THR A 29 -7.26 7.11 8.42
CA THR A 29 -5.81 7.30 8.64
C THR A 29 -5.40 6.88 10.04
N TYR A 30 -6.22 7.21 11.04
CA TYR A 30 -6.03 6.78 12.41
C TYR A 30 -6.05 5.25 12.54
N ILE A 31 -7.08 4.59 12.01
CA ILE A 31 -7.22 3.12 12.04
C ILE A 31 -6.02 2.45 11.37
N ASN A 32 -5.62 2.92 10.19
CA ASN A 32 -4.51 2.34 9.43
C ASN A 32 -3.15 2.52 10.14
N ASP A 33 -2.97 3.60 10.90
CA ASP A 33 -1.76 3.77 11.71
C ASP A 33 -1.73 2.81 12.90
N GLN A 34 -2.89 2.49 13.48
CA GLN A 34 -2.99 1.51 14.57
C GLN A 34 -2.66 0.09 14.10
N LEU A 35 -3.05 -0.29 12.87
CA LEU A 35 -2.71 -1.58 12.26
C LEU A 35 -1.20 -1.87 12.19
N LYS A 36 -0.34 -0.84 12.22
CA LYS A 36 1.13 -1.03 12.22
C LYS A 36 1.67 -1.58 13.54
N THR A 37 0.92 -1.41 14.63
CA THR A 37 1.39 -1.68 16.00
C THR A 37 0.56 -2.72 16.73
N ARG A 38 -0.65 -3.03 16.23
CA ARG A 38 -1.53 -4.07 16.77
C ARG A 38 -2.31 -4.77 15.68
N THR A 39 -2.74 -5.99 15.97
CA THR A 39 -3.69 -6.75 15.17
C THR A 39 -5.11 -6.26 15.47
N ILE A 40 -5.89 -6.03 14.42
CA ILE A 40 -7.34 -5.83 14.51
C ILE A 40 -7.99 -7.05 13.87
N GLU A 41 -8.95 -7.67 14.55
CA GLU A 41 -9.66 -8.83 14.05
C GLU A 41 -11.08 -8.44 13.63
N ILE A 42 -11.52 -8.93 12.48
CA ILE A 42 -12.90 -8.81 12.00
C ILE A 42 -13.36 -10.22 11.66
N ASP A 43 -14.49 -10.64 12.23
CA ASP A 43 -15.03 -12.00 12.05
C ASP A 43 -13.99 -13.10 12.35
N GLU A 44 -13.20 -12.92 13.42
CA GLU A 44 -12.10 -13.81 13.85
C GLU A 44 -10.89 -13.88 12.90
N GLU A 45 -10.87 -13.06 11.83
CA GLU A 45 -9.74 -12.97 10.91
C GLU A 45 -8.90 -11.71 11.16
N PRO A 46 -7.56 -11.83 11.27
CA PRO A 46 -6.68 -10.68 11.45
C PRO A 46 -6.58 -9.87 10.15
N ILE A 47 -6.93 -8.59 10.25
CA ILE A 47 -6.82 -7.63 9.15
C ILE A 47 -5.51 -6.87 9.28
N THR A 48 -4.75 -6.79 8.20
CA THR A 48 -3.50 -6.01 8.13
C THR A 48 -3.63 -4.73 7.33
N LEU A 49 -4.67 -4.61 6.52
CA LEU A 49 -4.88 -3.47 5.64
C LEU A 49 -6.37 -3.26 5.39
N PHE A 50 -6.77 -1.99 5.33
CA PHE A 50 -8.06 -1.58 4.78
C PHE A 50 -7.84 -0.79 3.49
N GLU A 51 -8.69 -1.05 2.51
CA GLU A 51 -8.95 -0.10 1.43
C GLU A 51 -10.01 0.91 1.90
N PHE A 52 -9.87 2.16 1.46
CA PHE A 52 -10.81 3.24 1.76
C PHE A 52 -11.46 3.73 0.47
N ASP A 53 -12.74 3.46 0.31
CA ASP A 53 -13.53 3.89 -0.85
C ASP A 53 -14.81 4.58 -0.40
N ASN A 54 -15.00 5.83 -0.83
CA ASN A 54 -16.21 6.63 -0.56
C ASN A 54 -16.66 6.61 0.92
N GLY A 55 -15.71 6.67 1.85
CA GLY A 55 -15.99 6.65 3.28
C GLY A 55 -16.17 5.24 3.88
N LYS A 56 -16.13 4.18 3.08
CA LYS A 56 -16.22 2.80 3.56
C LYS A 56 -14.83 2.22 3.80
N LEU A 57 -14.73 1.44 4.88
CA LEU A 57 -13.57 0.59 5.14
C LEU A 57 -13.84 -0.78 4.52
N ILE A 58 -12.96 -1.21 3.63
CA ILE A 58 -13.03 -2.51 3.00
C ILE A 58 -11.83 -3.31 3.53
N PRO A 59 -12.04 -4.33 4.38
CA PRO A 59 -10.94 -5.14 4.86
C PRO A 59 -10.29 -5.85 3.68
N MET A 60 -8.98 -5.70 3.55
CA MET A 60 -8.20 -6.51 2.62
C MET A 60 -7.73 -7.75 3.37
N PRO A 61 -8.20 -8.96 3.00
CA PRO A 61 -7.70 -10.19 3.58
C PRO A 61 -6.19 -10.29 3.31
N GLN A 62 -5.47 -10.95 4.20
CA GLN A 62 -4.06 -11.21 3.95
C GLN A 62 -3.90 -12.03 2.68
N VAL A 63 -3.22 -11.43 1.69
CA VAL A 63 -2.87 -12.10 0.46
C VAL A 63 -1.86 -13.19 0.79
N PRO A 64 -2.15 -14.48 0.53
CA PRO A 64 -1.19 -15.54 0.77
C PRO A 64 0.11 -15.30 0.00
N TYR A 65 1.22 -15.80 0.52
CA TYR A 65 2.57 -15.73 -0.08
C TYR A 65 2.61 -15.98 -1.61
N ALA A 66 1.72 -16.84 -2.12
CA ALA A 66 1.59 -17.12 -3.54
C ALA A 66 1.21 -15.88 -4.38
N ILE A 67 0.30 -15.04 -3.91
CA ILE A 67 -0.14 -13.83 -4.61
C ILE A 67 0.96 -12.77 -4.56
N GLU A 68 1.60 -12.58 -3.41
CA GLU A 68 2.75 -11.66 -3.28
C GLU A 68 3.90 -12.03 -4.23
N LYS A 69 4.18 -13.32 -4.39
CA LYS A 69 5.23 -13.80 -5.30
C LYS A 69 4.90 -13.46 -6.77
N VAL A 70 3.63 -13.56 -7.16
CA VAL A 70 3.16 -13.18 -8.51
C VAL A 70 3.28 -11.66 -8.70
N VAL A 71 2.80 -10.87 -7.75
CA VAL A 71 2.90 -9.40 -7.78
C VAL A 71 4.35 -8.94 -7.88
N SER A 72 5.25 -9.52 -7.06
CA SER A 72 6.68 -9.22 -7.10
C SER A 72 7.31 -9.52 -8.46
N LYS A 73 6.94 -10.65 -9.09
CA LYS A 73 7.44 -11.00 -10.42
C LYS A 73 6.98 -10.02 -11.50
N ILE A 74 5.72 -9.58 -11.44
CA ILE A 74 5.17 -8.58 -12.35
C ILE A 74 5.88 -7.24 -12.18
N SER A 75 6.03 -6.76 -10.93
CA SER A 75 6.74 -5.51 -10.63
C SER A 75 8.16 -5.52 -11.17
N PHE A 76 8.89 -6.63 -10.98
CA PHE A 76 10.24 -6.80 -11.52
C PHE A 76 10.27 -6.74 -13.05
N GLN A 77 9.32 -7.38 -13.73
CA GLN A 77 9.25 -7.35 -15.20
C GLN A 77 8.96 -5.94 -15.72
N LEU A 78 8.06 -5.21 -15.08
CA LEU A 78 7.75 -3.82 -15.42
C LEU A 78 8.95 -2.90 -15.21
N GLU A 79 9.65 -3.04 -14.07
CA GLU A 79 10.88 -2.29 -13.79
C GLU A 79 11.95 -2.55 -14.85
N TYR A 80 12.18 -3.82 -15.19
CA TYR A 80 13.12 -4.21 -16.23
C TYR A 80 12.73 -3.63 -17.62
N TRP A 81 11.44 -3.62 -17.95
CA TRP A 81 10.95 -3.02 -19.18
C TRP A 81 11.14 -1.50 -19.21
N ASN A 82 11.01 -0.82 -18.07
CA ASN A 82 11.23 0.61 -17.97
C ASN A 82 12.71 0.98 -18.00
N MET A 83 13.61 0.13 -17.51
CA MET A 83 15.05 0.38 -17.49
C MET A 83 15.74 0.06 -18.84
N ARG A 84 15.32 -0.98 -19.56
CA ARG A 84 15.93 -1.39 -20.83
C ARG A 84 16.10 -0.27 -21.87
N PRO A 85 15.11 0.61 -22.10
CA PRO A 85 15.26 1.74 -23.03
C PRO A 85 16.42 2.67 -22.66
N PHE A 86 16.66 2.89 -21.36
CA PHE A 86 17.75 3.75 -20.89
C PHE A 86 19.13 3.13 -21.12
N GLU A 87 19.28 1.84 -20.85
CA GLU A 87 20.54 1.13 -21.07
C GLU A 87 20.92 1.10 -22.56
N LEU A 88 19.95 0.83 -23.44
CA LEU A 88 20.15 0.83 -24.89
C LEU A 88 20.50 2.21 -25.42
N LEU A 89 19.85 3.28 -24.94
CA LEU A 89 20.13 4.65 -25.36
C LEU A 89 21.54 5.10 -24.94
N ILE A 90 21.96 4.77 -23.71
CA ILE A 90 23.32 5.08 -23.21
C ILE A 90 24.37 4.33 -24.03
N SER A 91 24.13 3.06 -24.33
CA SER A 91 25.02 2.24 -25.16
C SER A 91 25.17 2.82 -26.57
N LEU A 92 24.07 3.22 -27.21
CA LEU A 92 24.05 3.88 -28.51
C LEU A 92 24.81 5.21 -28.51
N ILE A 93 24.59 6.06 -27.50
CA ILE A 93 25.31 7.34 -27.36
C ILE A 93 26.81 7.11 -27.18
N HIS A 94 27.20 6.10 -26.39
CA HIS A 94 28.60 5.74 -26.21
C HIS A 94 29.24 5.25 -27.52
N GLN A 95 28.53 4.41 -28.27
CA GLN A 95 29.00 3.89 -29.55
C GLN A 95 29.13 4.99 -30.61
N MET A 96 28.16 5.92 -30.67
CA MET A 96 28.26 7.11 -31.52
C MET A 96 29.47 7.97 -31.15
N LYS A 97 29.75 8.20 -29.86
CA LYS A 97 30.92 8.96 -29.40
C LYS A 97 32.26 8.34 -29.79
N GLN A 98 32.35 7.00 -29.85
CA GLN A 98 33.56 6.31 -30.30
C GLN A 98 33.71 6.27 -31.83
N THR A 99 32.60 6.40 -32.58
CA THR A 99 32.61 6.31 -34.04
C THR A 99 32.92 7.66 -34.71
N PHE A 100 32.60 8.77 -34.05
CA PHE A 100 32.73 10.14 -34.59
C PHE A 100 33.83 11.00 -33.93
N ASN A 101 34.67 10.41 -33.06
CA ASN A 101 35.95 10.98 -32.60
C ASN A 101 37.10 10.07 -33.05
#